data_AF-A0ABD4SE77-F1
#
_entry.id   AF-A0ABD4SE77-F1
#
_cell.length_a   1.000
_cell.length_b   1.000
_cell.length_c   1.000
_cell.angle_alpha   90.00
_cell.angle_beta   90.00
_cell.angle_gamma   90.00
#
_symmetry.space_group_name_H-M   'P 1'
#
loop_
_entity.id
_entity.type
_entity.pdbx_description
1 polymer ?
#
loop_
_entity_poly.entity_id
_entity_poly.type
_entity_poly.pdbx_seq_one_letter_code
_entity_poly.pdbx_strand_id
1 'polypeptide(L)'
;MKTVSQLKSSKDCYSFNEQKRELVEAGKRNLTKLKPYWREFAYMKQHYVGSNFVTSPVKMPGFDYWETNRLDQVGRLTNDRVLFLTFDDWGSDESINKLLYVLKKHHVKATFFVLTENVDKNPNLLRAIAADGHEIASHSDSHVPLATSKKGAYHNLTAKETAAMRKDLAKSYQKLNKYVGDVQVGGKKALSLDFRPPTLEVSKKGLEAAFDVGFQYAVSGDVSTNDYEQTSFQKYLHDLKYGSGKDNNDYKVTNGSVIVMHMLENAKYTAQVLDIMIPVWKKGATALPGLTSIGRLIPGKEQKKAIKKR
;
A
#
# COMPACT_ATOMS: atom_id res chain seq x y z
N MET A 1 5.60 -22.11 42.01
CA MET A 1 5.22 -20.82 41.38
C MET A 1 6.33 -20.43 40.41
N LYS A 2 6.01 -20.02 39.18
CA LYS A 2 7.01 -19.51 38.22
C LYS A 2 7.10 -17.99 38.36
N THR A 3 8.31 -17.43 38.29
CA THR A 3 8.52 -15.97 38.39
C THR A 3 8.13 -15.28 37.09
N VAL A 4 7.86 -13.96 37.14
CA VAL A 4 7.60 -13.13 35.95
C VAL A 4 8.75 -13.21 34.92
N SER A 5 9.99 -13.43 35.37
CA SER A 5 11.14 -13.66 34.50
C SER A 5 11.08 -14.99 33.74
N GLN A 6 10.45 -16.03 34.29
CA GLN A 6 10.22 -17.31 33.59
C GLN A 6 9.05 -17.24 32.60
N LEU A 7 8.22 -16.18 32.66
CA LEU A 7 7.25 -15.85 31.61
C LEU A 7 7.89 -15.11 30.44
N LYS A 8 9.00 -14.38 30.63
CA LYS A 8 9.72 -13.70 29.54
C LYS A 8 10.33 -14.63 28.49
N SER A 9 10.51 -15.91 28.82
CA SER A 9 10.89 -16.98 27.89
C SER A 9 9.69 -17.85 27.44
N SER A 10 8.46 -17.47 27.81
CA SER A 10 7.25 -18.08 27.27
C SER A 10 7.16 -17.81 25.78
N LYS A 11 6.59 -18.76 25.03
CA LYS A 11 6.14 -18.58 23.64
C LYS A 11 5.20 -17.37 23.45
N ASP A 12 4.61 -16.89 24.54
CA ASP A 12 3.68 -15.76 24.55
C ASP A 12 4.39 -14.40 24.79
N CYS A 13 5.67 -14.41 25.19
CA CYS A 13 6.46 -13.19 25.31
C CYS A 13 7.17 -12.88 23.99
N TYR A 14 6.84 -11.74 23.40
CA TYR A 14 7.49 -11.27 22.19
C TYR A 14 8.97 -10.97 22.45
N SER A 15 9.84 -11.61 21.68
CA SER A 15 11.25 -11.26 21.53
C SER A 15 11.48 -10.60 20.18
N PHE A 16 12.30 -9.56 20.12
CA PHE A 16 12.67 -8.94 18.85
C PHE A 16 13.21 -9.98 17.87
N ASN A 17 12.71 -9.94 16.63
CA ASN A 17 13.29 -10.75 15.58
C ASN A 17 14.65 -10.16 15.17
N GLU A 18 15.73 -10.73 15.69
CA GLU A 18 17.10 -10.36 15.31
C GLU A 18 17.49 -10.84 13.90
N GLN A 19 16.67 -11.68 13.25
CA GLN A 19 16.95 -12.11 11.89
C GLN A 19 16.71 -10.97 10.90
N LYS A 20 17.80 -10.28 10.55
CA LYS A 20 17.88 -9.42 9.36
C LYS A 20 17.75 -10.30 8.12
N ARG A 21 16.52 -10.50 7.64
CA ARG A 21 16.32 -10.97 6.26
C ARG A 21 16.50 -9.77 5.34
N GLU A 22 17.65 -9.73 4.69
CA GLU A 22 18.05 -8.71 3.73
C GLU A 22 17.31 -8.87 2.39
N LEU A 23 15.98 -8.75 2.40
CA LEU A 23 15.17 -8.84 1.17
C LEU A 23 15.20 -7.52 0.39
N VAL A 24 15.19 -6.38 1.09
CA VAL A 24 15.26 -5.04 0.50
C VAL A 24 16.50 -4.30 0.99
N GLU A 25 17.36 -3.83 0.08
CA GLU A 25 18.62 -3.17 0.41
C GLU A 25 19.04 -2.09 -0.60
N ALA A 26 19.63 -1.00 -0.10
CA ALA A 26 20.01 0.14 -0.94
C ALA A 26 21.01 -0.20 -2.06
N GLY A 27 21.88 -1.19 -1.82
CA GLY A 27 22.94 -1.63 -2.72
C GLY A 27 22.50 -2.58 -3.85
N LYS A 28 21.33 -3.21 -3.76
CA LYS A 28 20.86 -4.18 -4.76
C LYS A 28 20.63 -3.55 -6.13
N ARG A 29 20.57 -4.35 -7.18
CA ARG A 29 20.31 -3.87 -8.56
C ARG A 29 19.46 -4.90 -9.28
N ASN A 30 18.36 -5.31 -8.64
CA ASN A 30 17.55 -6.43 -9.10
C ASN A 30 16.92 -6.18 -10.48
N LEU A 31 16.64 -4.91 -10.81
CA LEU A 31 16.04 -4.53 -12.08
C LEU A 31 17.10 -4.16 -13.11
N THR A 32 17.98 -3.21 -12.79
CA THR A 32 18.92 -2.59 -13.76
C THR A 32 20.03 -3.53 -14.25
N LYS A 33 20.15 -4.72 -13.65
CA LYS A 33 20.99 -5.83 -14.15
C LYS A 33 20.30 -6.66 -15.22
N LEU A 34 18.98 -6.55 -15.43
CA LEU A 34 18.24 -7.32 -16.42
C LEU A 34 18.53 -6.80 -17.83
N LYS A 35 19.54 -7.35 -18.50
CA LYS A 35 19.83 -7.02 -19.90
C LYS A 35 19.17 -8.00 -20.86
N PRO A 36 18.71 -7.52 -22.04
CA PRO A 36 18.69 -6.12 -22.50
C PRO A 36 17.54 -5.29 -21.89
N TYR A 37 17.53 -3.97 -22.12
CA TYR A 37 16.60 -2.99 -21.54
C TYR A 37 15.12 -3.41 -21.56
N TRP A 38 14.65 -4.09 -22.63
CA TRP A 38 13.26 -4.53 -22.72
C TRP A 38 12.85 -5.48 -21.57
N ARG A 39 13.79 -6.19 -20.96
CA ARG A 39 13.53 -7.02 -19.76
C ARG A 39 13.28 -6.17 -18.52
N GLU A 40 14.04 -5.09 -18.35
CA GLU A 40 13.82 -4.09 -17.28
C GLU A 40 12.42 -3.49 -17.41
N PHE A 41 12.08 -3.02 -18.62
CA PHE A 41 10.77 -2.44 -18.87
C PHE A 41 9.63 -3.46 -18.72
N ALA A 42 9.80 -4.68 -19.22
CA ALA A 42 8.81 -5.75 -19.06
C ALA A 42 8.55 -6.07 -17.59
N TYR A 43 9.59 -6.06 -16.75
CA TYR A 43 9.44 -6.22 -15.31
C TYR A 43 8.64 -5.06 -14.72
N MET A 44 9.02 -3.80 -14.98
CA MET A 44 8.27 -2.63 -14.48
C MET A 44 6.80 -2.70 -14.88
N LYS A 45 6.50 -3.03 -16.14
CA LYS A 45 5.14 -3.19 -16.64
C LYS A 45 4.34 -4.27 -15.90
N GLN A 46 4.95 -5.39 -15.55
CA GLN A 46 4.28 -6.49 -14.86
C GLN A 46 4.10 -6.24 -13.36
N HIS A 47 4.94 -5.37 -12.78
CA HIS A 47 5.07 -5.17 -11.33
C HIS A 47 4.61 -3.79 -10.85
N TYR A 48 4.19 -2.91 -11.75
CA TYR A 48 3.59 -1.62 -11.43
C TYR A 48 2.07 -1.68 -11.58
N VAL A 49 1.36 -1.35 -10.50
CA VAL A 49 -0.09 -1.14 -10.46
C VAL A 49 -0.30 0.36 -10.34
N GLY A 50 -0.70 1.00 -11.44
CA GLY A 50 -0.63 2.45 -11.58
C GLY A 50 -1.83 3.19 -11.02
N SER A 51 -2.15 4.32 -11.62
CA SER A 51 -3.34 5.11 -11.32
C SER A 51 -3.83 5.83 -12.57
N ASN A 52 -5.10 6.20 -12.58
CA ASN A 52 -5.72 7.04 -13.61
C ASN A 52 -5.27 8.50 -13.57
N PHE A 53 -4.51 8.91 -12.55
CA PHE A 53 -4.00 10.28 -12.40
C PHE A 53 -2.63 10.47 -13.07
N VAL A 54 -1.86 9.39 -13.24
CA VAL A 54 -0.46 9.39 -13.69
C VAL A 54 -0.34 8.66 -15.03
N THR A 55 -0.76 9.33 -16.11
CA THR A 55 -1.06 8.68 -17.41
C THR A 55 -0.35 9.30 -18.62
N SER A 56 0.57 10.25 -18.41
CA SER A 56 1.31 10.91 -19.49
C SER A 56 2.81 11.01 -19.16
N PRO A 57 3.68 11.12 -20.17
CA PRO A 57 5.13 11.32 -19.94
C PRO A 57 5.45 12.55 -19.08
N VAL A 58 4.59 13.58 -19.13
CA VAL A 58 4.72 14.79 -18.29
C VAL A 58 4.47 14.48 -16.81
N LYS A 59 3.58 13.53 -16.52
CA LYS A 59 3.29 13.05 -15.15
C LYS A 59 4.16 11.85 -14.74
N MET A 60 4.88 11.25 -15.69
CA MET A 60 5.77 10.09 -15.51
C MET A 60 7.18 10.38 -16.06
N PRO A 61 7.89 11.36 -15.51
CA PRO A 61 9.12 11.85 -16.12
C PRO A 61 10.18 10.75 -16.24
N GLY A 62 10.86 10.73 -17.38
CA GLY A 62 11.85 9.72 -17.74
C GLY A 62 11.30 8.54 -18.53
N PHE A 63 9.98 8.32 -18.55
CA PHE A 63 9.35 7.41 -19.49
C PHE A 63 9.04 8.12 -20.81
N ASP A 64 9.25 7.45 -21.93
CA ASP A 64 8.77 7.94 -23.22
C ASP A 64 7.26 7.63 -23.41
N TYR A 65 6.71 8.07 -24.54
CA TYR A 65 5.29 7.87 -24.87
C TYR A 65 4.93 6.39 -25.05
N TRP A 66 5.83 5.60 -25.65
CA TRP A 66 5.63 4.17 -25.89
C TRP A 66 5.60 3.38 -24.58
N GLU A 67 6.48 3.77 -23.64
CA GLU A 67 6.61 3.20 -22.31
C GLU A 67 5.39 3.54 -21.45
N THR A 68 5.06 4.83 -21.36
CA THR A 68 3.94 5.34 -20.56
C THR A 68 2.63 4.65 -20.94
N ASN A 69 2.34 4.52 -22.24
CA ASN A 69 1.11 3.88 -22.73
C ASN A 69 1.04 2.36 -22.51
N ARG A 70 2.15 1.73 -22.08
CA ARG A 70 2.21 0.28 -21.82
C ARG A 70 2.25 -0.06 -20.34
N LEU A 71 2.52 0.92 -19.47
CA LEU A 71 2.37 0.78 -18.04
C LEU A 71 0.88 0.77 -17.66
N ASP A 72 0.56 0.20 -16.50
CA ASP A 72 -0.81 0.25 -15.99
C ASP A 72 -1.17 1.69 -15.67
N GLN A 73 -2.25 2.18 -16.30
CA GLN A 73 -2.81 3.53 -16.12
C GLN A 73 -4.18 3.47 -15.45
N VAL A 74 -4.59 2.28 -15.00
CA VAL A 74 -5.89 2.05 -14.39
C VAL A 74 -5.73 1.95 -12.88
N GLY A 75 -4.76 1.17 -12.38
CA GLY A 75 -4.53 1.00 -10.95
C GLY A 75 -5.39 -0.06 -10.28
N ARG A 76 -5.96 -0.99 -11.08
CA ARG A 76 -6.78 -2.11 -10.59
C ARG A 76 -6.05 -3.44 -10.80
N LEU A 77 -6.13 -4.33 -9.82
CA LEU A 77 -5.47 -5.64 -9.86
C LEU A 77 -6.23 -6.71 -10.65
N THR A 78 -7.56 -6.58 -10.71
CA THR A 78 -8.45 -7.58 -11.31
C THR A 78 -9.76 -6.91 -11.73
N ASN A 79 -10.59 -7.62 -12.49
CA ASN A 79 -11.98 -7.25 -12.72
C ASN A 79 -12.96 -8.10 -11.88
N ASP A 80 -12.42 -8.97 -11.01
CA ASP A 80 -13.21 -9.78 -10.10
C ASP A 80 -13.96 -8.89 -9.09
N ARG A 81 -15.03 -9.44 -8.51
CA ARG A 81 -15.88 -8.75 -7.53
C ARG A 81 -15.23 -8.70 -6.15
N VAL A 82 -14.12 -7.98 -6.08
CA VAL A 82 -13.30 -7.77 -4.90
C VAL A 82 -12.91 -6.29 -4.81
N LEU A 83 -12.80 -5.77 -3.59
CA LEU A 83 -12.21 -4.47 -3.31
C LEU A 83 -10.94 -4.68 -2.47
N PHE A 84 -9.97 -3.80 -2.64
CA PHE A 84 -8.77 -3.76 -1.81
C PHE A 84 -8.80 -2.46 -0.99
N LEU A 85 -9.08 -2.58 0.30
CA LEU A 85 -8.99 -1.45 1.22
C LEU A 85 -7.54 -1.26 1.61
N THR A 86 -7.02 -0.05 1.40
CA THR A 86 -5.63 0.26 1.70
C THR A 86 -5.52 1.55 2.52
N PHE A 87 -4.58 1.58 3.46
CA PHE A 87 -4.37 2.69 4.38
C PHE A 87 -2.91 3.13 4.36
N ASP A 88 -2.69 4.41 4.13
CA ASP A 88 -1.36 5.03 4.04
C ASP A 88 -0.95 5.74 5.33
N ASP A 89 0.35 5.97 5.43
CA ASP A 89 1.07 6.69 6.48
C ASP A 89 1.16 5.98 7.84
N TRP A 90 1.15 6.77 8.91
CA TRP A 90 1.22 6.34 10.29
C TRP A 90 0.45 7.32 11.17
N GLY A 91 -0.52 6.79 11.92
CA GLY A 91 -1.42 7.57 12.77
C GLY A 91 -1.12 7.47 14.25
N SER A 92 -2.08 7.90 15.05
CA SER A 92 -2.07 7.70 16.50
C SER A 92 -2.69 6.33 16.84
N ASP A 93 -2.55 5.94 18.11
CA ASP A 93 -3.27 4.79 18.66
C ASP A 93 -4.79 4.96 18.47
N GLU A 94 -5.33 6.16 18.60
CA GLU A 94 -6.76 6.41 18.46
C GLU A 94 -7.25 6.21 17.02
N SER A 95 -6.59 6.83 16.04
CA SER A 95 -7.00 6.76 14.63
C SER A 95 -6.90 5.33 14.08
N ILE A 96 -5.80 4.64 14.38
CA ILE A 96 -5.57 3.26 13.93
C ILE A 96 -6.53 2.28 14.62
N ASN A 97 -6.76 2.39 15.94
CA ASN A 97 -7.66 1.47 16.63
C ASN A 97 -9.12 1.61 16.15
N LYS A 98 -9.57 2.81 15.77
CA LYS A 98 -10.89 3.00 15.14
C LYS A 98 -11.02 2.22 13.83
N LEU A 99 -9.98 2.23 12.99
CA LEU A 99 -9.95 1.45 11.75
C LEU A 99 -9.96 -0.06 12.04
N LEU A 100 -9.08 -0.53 12.93
CA LEU A 100 -9.01 -1.94 13.31
C LEU A 100 -10.34 -2.46 13.87
N TYR A 101 -11.01 -1.67 14.71
CA TYR A 101 -12.32 -2.00 15.24
C TYR A 101 -13.36 -2.24 14.12
N VAL A 102 -13.45 -1.32 13.16
CA VAL A 102 -14.40 -1.41 12.04
C VAL A 102 -14.07 -2.60 11.13
N LEU A 103 -12.80 -2.77 10.77
CA LEU A 103 -12.36 -3.90 9.93
C LEU A 103 -12.65 -5.24 10.61
N LYS A 104 -12.40 -5.34 11.93
CA LYS A 104 -12.72 -6.53 12.73
C LYS A 104 -14.21 -6.80 12.82
N LYS A 105 -15.01 -5.77 13.12
CA LYS A 105 -16.49 -5.84 13.17
C LYS A 105 -17.07 -6.43 11.89
N HIS A 106 -16.52 -6.04 10.75
CA HIS A 106 -16.98 -6.53 9.45
C HIS A 106 -16.24 -7.77 8.95
N HIS A 107 -15.31 -8.35 9.70
CA HIS A 107 -14.48 -9.48 9.25
C HIS A 107 -13.75 -9.21 7.93
N VAL A 108 -13.17 -8.03 7.80
CA VAL A 108 -12.46 -7.55 6.61
C VAL A 108 -10.97 -7.45 6.89
N LYS A 109 -10.16 -7.84 5.91
CA LYS A 109 -8.71 -7.60 5.91
C LYS A 109 -8.38 -6.50 4.90
N ALA A 110 -7.25 -5.85 5.12
CA ALA A 110 -6.81 -4.66 4.41
C ALA A 110 -5.28 -4.65 4.32
N THR A 111 -4.73 -3.77 3.50
CA THR A 111 -3.29 -3.51 3.40
C THR A 111 -2.97 -2.16 4.03
N PHE A 112 -2.00 -2.13 4.93
CA PHE A 112 -1.47 -0.92 5.54
C PHE A 112 -0.09 -0.65 4.91
N PHE A 113 0.00 0.41 4.11
CA PHE A 113 1.26 0.92 3.58
C PHE A 113 1.81 1.91 4.61
N VAL A 114 2.81 1.45 5.35
CA VAL A 114 3.26 2.12 6.57
C VAL A 114 4.41 3.08 6.28
N LEU A 115 4.23 4.35 6.66
CA LEU A 115 5.32 5.33 6.75
C LEU A 115 6.13 5.06 8.03
N THR A 116 7.39 4.66 7.87
CA THR A 116 8.14 4.07 9.00
C THR A 116 8.90 5.06 9.87
N GLU A 117 8.82 6.37 9.60
CA GLU A 117 9.49 7.38 10.42
C GLU A 117 9.17 7.20 11.92
N ASN A 118 7.89 6.95 12.22
CA ASN A 118 7.33 7.02 13.56
C ASN A 118 6.93 5.65 14.16
N VAL A 119 7.11 4.53 13.45
CA VAL A 119 6.72 3.20 13.95
C VAL A 119 7.48 2.78 15.20
N ASP A 120 8.70 3.29 15.41
CA ASP A 120 9.51 3.02 16.59
C ASP A 120 8.87 3.59 17.88
N LYS A 121 7.96 4.57 17.76
CA LYS A 121 7.24 5.15 18.90
C LYS A 121 6.16 4.21 19.45
N ASN A 122 5.55 3.39 18.59
CA ASN A 122 4.61 2.36 19.02
C ASN A 122 4.69 1.09 18.13
N PRO A 123 5.74 0.27 18.30
CA PRO A 123 5.90 -0.96 17.52
C PRO A 123 4.83 -2.02 17.86
N ASN A 124 4.21 -1.94 19.04
CA ASN A 124 3.13 -2.85 19.44
C ASN A 124 1.88 -2.64 18.60
N LEU A 125 1.56 -1.39 18.24
CA LEU A 125 0.44 -1.08 17.36
C LEU A 125 0.66 -1.66 15.96
N LEU A 126 1.88 -1.51 15.40
CA LEU A 126 2.23 -2.12 14.11
C LEU A 126 2.06 -3.64 14.15
N ARG A 127 2.52 -4.26 15.24
CA ARG A 127 2.38 -5.70 15.44
C ARG A 127 0.93 -6.12 15.65
N ALA A 128 0.09 -5.31 16.29
CA ALA A 128 -1.34 -5.57 16.43
C ALA A 128 -2.05 -5.58 15.07
N ILE A 129 -1.76 -4.61 14.19
CA ILE A 129 -2.27 -4.59 12.80
C ILE A 129 -1.89 -5.91 12.09
N ALA A 130 -0.62 -6.31 12.19
CA ALA A 130 -0.12 -7.54 11.58
C ALA A 130 -0.75 -8.82 12.17
N ALA A 131 -0.86 -8.91 13.49
CA ALA A 131 -1.40 -10.07 14.21
C ALA A 131 -2.91 -10.25 13.99
N ASP A 132 -3.64 -9.16 13.76
CA ASP A 132 -5.03 -9.20 13.30
C ASP A 132 -5.15 -9.70 11.85
N GLY A 133 -4.05 -10.00 11.16
CA GLY A 133 -4.03 -10.64 9.85
C GLY A 133 -4.15 -9.67 8.67
N HIS A 134 -3.92 -8.39 8.91
CA HIS A 134 -3.78 -7.40 7.84
C HIS A 134 -2.44 -7.57 7.11
N GLU A 135 -2.34 -7.01 5.91
CA GLU A 135 -1.05 -6.89 5.22
C GLU A 135 -0.32 -5.64 5.65
N ILE A 136 0.99 -5.77 5.85
CA ILE A 136 1.89 -4.66 6.06
C ILE A 136 2.79 -4.54 4.83
N ALA A 137 2.81 -3.35 4.26
CA ALA A 137 3.63 -2.98 3.11
C ALA A 137 4.36 -1.65 3.41
N SER A 138 5.37 -1.31 2.63
CA SER A 138 6.15 -0.08 2.86
C SER A 138 5.53 1.13 2.17
N HIS A 139 5.51 2.26 2.88
CA HIS A 139 5.26 3.59 2.31
C HIS A 139 6.45 4.52 2.52
N SER A 140 7.67 3.99 2.35
CA SER A 140 8.94 4.68 2.61
C SER A 140 9.19 4.97 4.11
N ASP A 141 10.36 5.53 4.44
CA ASP A 141 10.67 5.93 5.83
C ASP A 141 10.33 7.39 6.08
N SER A 142 10.76 8.30 5.21
CA SER A 142 10.57 9.75 5.37
C SER A 142 9.69 10.37 4.28
N HIS A 143 8.76 9.59 3.71
CA HIS A 143 7.80 10.02 2.69
C HIS A 143 8.49 10.62 1.45
N VAL A 144 9.60 10.00 1.01
CA VAL A 144 10.42 10.48 -0.12
C VAL A 144 9.71 10.18 -1.44
N PRO A 145 9.36 11.20 -2.26
CA PRO A 145 8.55 11.02 -3.47
C PRO A 145 9.36 10.40 -4.61
N LEU A 146 8.70 9.58 -5.44
CA LEU A 146 9.33 8.88 -6.58
C LEU A 146 9.58 9.77 -7.80
N ALA A 147 9.06 11.00 -7.80
CA ALA A 147 9.37 12.06 -8.74
C ALA A 147 9.60 13.37 -7.96
N THR A 148 10.31 14.33 -8.54
CA THR A 148 10.41 15.66 -7.93
C THR A 148 9.47 16.62 -8.65
N SER A 149 8.78 17.48 -7.90
CA SER A 149 7.97 18.56 -8.47
C SER A 149 8.67 19.89 -8.25
N LYS A 150 8.89 20.67 -9.33
CA LYS A 150 9.42 22.03 -9.27
C LYS A 150 8.51 22.94 -10.08
N LYS A 151 7.92 23.95 -9.43
CA LYS A 151 6.98 24.91 -10.06
C LYS A 151 5.83 24.21 -10.82
N GLY A 152 5.34 23.08 -10.28
CA GLY A 152 4.25 22.29 -10.88
C GLY A 152 4.67 21.35 -12.01
N ALA A 153 5.96 21.30 -12.38
CA ALA A 153 6.48 20.34 -13.35
C ALA A 153 7.14 19.14 -12.64
N TYR A 154 6.83 17.93 -13.11
CA TYR A 154 7.44 16.70 -12.62
C TYR A 154 8.77 16.43 -13.33
N HIS A 155 9.76 16.02 -12.55
CA HIS A 155 11.09 15.69 -13.02
C HIS A 155 11.54 14.32 -12.51
N ASN A 156 12.32 13.65 -13.36
CA ASN A 156 12.98 12.40 -13.01
C ASN A 156 14.01 12.66 -11.91
N LEU A 157 14.31 11.65 -11.10
CA LEU A 157 15.27 11.80 -10.00
C LEU A 157 16.70 11.97 -10.52
N THR A 158 17.45 12.87 -9.89
CA THR A 158 18.91 12.94 -10.04
C THR A 158 19.58 11.71 -9.41
N ALA A 159 20.87 11.49 -9.72
CA ALA A 159 21.64 10.41 -9.09
C ALA A 159 21.69 10.53 -7.55
N LYS A 160 21.80 11.76 -7.03
CA LYS A 160 21.82 12.03 -5.58
C LYS A 160 20.47 11.69 -4.94
N GLU A 161 19.37 12.15 -5.53
CA GLU A 161 18.00 11.85 -5.05
C GLU A 161 17.71 10.35 -5.13
N THR A 162 18.11 9.69 -6.23
CA THR A 162 17.98 8.24 -6.39
C THR A 162 18.74 7.49 -5.29
N ALA A 163 19.97 7.90 -4.96
CA ALA A 163 20.74 7.27 -3.89
C ALA A 163 20.11 7.48 -2.50
N ALA A 164 19.57 8.67 -2.23
CA ALA A 164 18.85 8.96 -0.98
C ALA A 164 17.58 8.12 -0.87
N MET A 165 16.77 8.05 -1.92
CA MET A 165 15.57 7.23 -2.00
C MET A 165 15.85 5.77 -1.71
N ARG A 166 16.88 5.18 -2.34
CA ARG A 166 17.23 3.77 -2.14
C ARG A 166 17.59 3.46 -0.67
N LYS A 167 18.24 4.40 0.02
CA LYS A 167 18.54 4.28 1.45
C LYS A 167 17.27 4.36 2.29
N ASP A 168 16.39 5.31 1.98
CA ASP A 168 15.10 5.48 2.65
C ASP A 168 14.21 4.24 2.52
N LEU A 169 14.04 3.74 1.29
CA LEU A 169 13.28 2.53 0.97
C LEU A 169 13.81 1.29 1.70
N ALA A 170 15.14 1.10 1.73
CA ALA A 170 15.75 -0.01 2.45
C ALA A 170 15.54 0.11 3.96
N LYS A 171 15.73 1.31 4.52
CA LYS A 171 15.50 1.59 5.95
C LYS A 171 14.06 1.30 6.34
N SER A 172 13.10 1.68 5.50
CA SER A 172 11.68 1.41 5.72
C SER A 172 11.39 -0.07 5.85
N TYR A 173 11.80 -0.87 4.85
CA TYR A 173 11.58 -2.30 4.89
C TYR A 173 12.28 -2.98 6.09
N GLN A 174 13.50 -2.55 6.42
CA GLN A 174 14.25 -3.09 7.56
C GLN A 174 13.54 -2.84 8.89
N LYS A 175 12.97 -1.64 9.10
CA LYS A 175 12.14 -1.33 10.28
C LYS A 175 10.90 -2.21 10.34
N LEU A 176 10.18 -2.36 9.23
CA LEU A 176 9.01 -3.26 9.19
C LEU A 176 9.41 -4.70 9.49
N ASN A 177 10.46 -5.21 8.86
CA ASN A 177 10.94 -6.58 9.09
C ASN A 177 11.34 -6.82 10.55
N LYS A 178 11.98 -5.83 11.19
CA LYS A 178 12.34 -5.89 12.62
C LYS A 178 11.12 -6.14 13.53
N TYR A 179 9.96 -5.54 13.24
CA TYR A 179 8.80 -5.60 14.12
C TYR A 179 7.76 -6.64 13.73
N VAL A 180 7.61 -6.93 12.43
CA VAL A 180 6.55 -7.79 11.91
C VAL A 180 7.02 -8.84 10.90
N GLY A 181 8.33 -8.96 10.66
CA GLY A 181 8.88 -9.93 9.69
C GLY A 181 8.69 -11.40 10.10
N ASP A 182 8.49 -11.65 11.39
CA ASP A 182 8.18 -12.97 11.97
C ASP A 182 6.67 -13.27 12.02
N VAL A 183 5.81 -12.26 11.89
CA VAL A 183 4.36 -12.42 12.05
C VAL A 183 3.78 -13.16 10.86
N GLN A 184 3.08 -14.25 11.15
CA GLN A 184 2.31 -15.01 10.18
C GLN A 184 0.92 -15.31 10.71
N VAL A 185 -0.10 -15.13 9.88
CA VAL A 185 -1.51 -15.42 10.20
C VAL A 185 -2.05 -16.36 9.14
N GLY A 186 -2.52 -17.55 9.56
CA GLY A 186 -3.01 -18.58 8.64
C GLY A 186 -1.95 -19.05 7.63
N GLY A 187 -0.68 -19.17 8.07
CA GLY A 187 0.44 -19.59 7.22
C GLY A 187 0.93 -18.55 6.21
N LYS A 188 0.42 -17.30 6.28
CA LYS A 188 0.82 -16.20 5.40
C LYS A 188 1.56 -15.13 6.18
N LYS A 189 2.68 -14.64 5.64
CA LYS A 189 3.44 -13.53 6.23
C LYS A 189 2.61 -12.25 6.25
N ALA A 190 2.70 -11.52 7.36
CA ALA A 190 2.09 -10.20 7.50
C ALA A 190 2.76 -9.16 6.58
N LEU A 191 4.10 -9.13 6.60
CA LEU A 191 4.93 -8.24 5.79
C LEU A 191 5.07 -8.73 4.35
N SER A 192 4.65 -7.91 3.37
CA SER A 192 4.82 -8.15 1.94
C SER A 192 6.03 -7.41 1.38
N LEU A 193 6.37 -7.68 0.10
CA LEU A 193 7.35 -6.91 -0.67
C LEU A 193 6.67 -5.86 -1.55
N ASP A 194 5.47 -5.44 -1.17
CA ASP A 194 4.77 -4.37 -1.85
C ASP A 194 5.20 -3.01 -1.28
N PHE A 195 5.19 -2.02 -2.15
CA PHE A 195 5.49 -0.64 -1.83
C PHE A 195 4.46 0.27 -2.47
N ARG A 196 4.05 1.32 -1.75
CA ARG A 196 3.26 2.39 -2.32
C ARG A 196 4.13 3.64 -2.49
N PRO A 197 4.22 4.23 -3.69
CA PRO A 197 4.89 5.50 -3.89
C PRO A 197 4.26 6.62 -3.03
N PRO A 198 5.03 7.31 -2.18
CA PRO A 198 4.60 8.59 -1.59
C PRO A 198 4.11 9.54 -2.68
N THR A 199 3.05 10.31 -2.36
CA THR A 199 2.33 11.20 -3.29
C THR A 199 1.69 10.53 -4.52
N LEU A 200 1.79 9.19 -4.67
CA LEU A 200 1.39 8.39 -5.83
C LEU A 200 2.10 8.72 -7.16
N GLU A 201 2.90 9.79 -7.18
CA GLU A 201 3.67 10.24 -8.33
C GLU A 201 4.89 9.35 -8.56
N VAL A 202 5.19 9.06 -9.83
CA VAL A 202 6.30 8.18 -10.18
C VAL A 202 7.13 8.74 -11.32
N SER A 203 8.44 8.49 -11.27
CA SER A 203 9.37 8.69 -12.37
C SER A 203 10.03 7.38 -12.75
N LYS A 204 10.69 7.33 -13.92
CA LYS A 204 11.44 6.13 -14.33
C LYS A 204 12.52 5.76 -13.34
N LYS A 205 13.33 6.72 -12.87
CA LYS A 205 14.36 6.45 -11.87
C LYS A 205 13.77 6.09 -10.51
N GLY A 206 12.61 6.64 -10.16
CA GLY A 206 11.90 6.29 -8.93
C GLY A 206 11.44 4.83 -8.92
N LEU A 207 10.75 4.37 -9.98
CA LEU A 207 10.35 2.98 -10.10
C LEU A 207 11.55 2.04 -10.22
N GLU A 208 12.57 2.40 -11.00
CA GLU A 208 13.81 1.64 -11.08
C GLU A 208 14.44 1.47 -9.70
N ALA A 209 14.51 2.55 -8.90
CA ALA A 209 15.06 2.51 -7.56
C ALA A 209 14.28 1.57 -6.63
N ALA A 210 12.95 1.63 -6.64
CA ALA A 210 12.10 0.79 -5.81
C ALA A 210 12.28 -0.71 -6.13
N PHE A 211 12.28 -1.07 -7.41
CA PHE A 211 12.47 -2.46 -7.82
C PHE A 211 13.93 -2.93 -7.65
N ASP A 212 14.91 -2.04 -7.87
CA ASP A 212 16.32 -2.36 -7.68
C ASP A 212 16.64 -2.75 -6.25
N VAL A 213 16.06 -2.05 -5.27
CA VAL A 213 16.31 -2.35 -3.85
C VAL A 213 15.66 -3.66 -3.42
N GLY A 214 14.66 -4.15 -4.14
CA GLY A 214 14.07 -5.47 -3.93
C GLY A 214 12.57 -5.49 -3.66
N PHE A 215 11.86 -4.37 -3.76
CA PHE A 215 10.40 -4.41 -3.77
C PHE A 215 9.89 -5.19 -4.99
N GLN A 216 8.83 -5.94 -4.79
CA GLN A 216 8.23 -6.78 -5.81
C GLN A 216 7.13 -6.05 -6.57
N TYR A 217 6.33 -5.23 -5.89
CA TYR A 217 5.27 -4.44 -6.54
C TYR A 217 5.29 -2.99 -6.08
N ALA A 218 5.02 -2.08 -7.01
CA ALA A 218 4.70 -0.69 -6.73
C ALA A 218 3.21 -0.46 -6.99
N VAL A 219 2.45 -0.07 -5.96
CA VAL A 219 0.98 -0.02 -6.00
C VAL A 219 0.45 1.38 -5.69
N SER A 220 0.01 2.11 -6.72
CA SER A 220 -0.60 3.43 -6.60
C SER A 220 -2.11 3.34 -6.33
N GLY A 221 -2.86 2.57 -7.12
CA GLY A 221 -4.31 2.39 -6.96
C GLY A 221 -5.16 3.36 -7.78
N ASP A 222 -6.45 3.03 -7.96
CA ASP A 222 -7.39 3.74 -8.84
C ASP A 222 -8.33 4.71 -8.12
N VAL A 223 -8.50 4.56 -6.81
CA VAL A 223 -9.40 5.40 -6.01
C VAL A 223 -8.60 6.10 -4.92
N SER A 224 -8.40 7.42 -5.04
CA SER A 224 -7.88 8.26 -3.95
C SER A 224 -9.01 9.03 -3.29
N THR A 225 -9.32 8.73 -2.02
CA THR A 225 -10.47 9.34 -1.34
C THR A 225 -10.21 10.76 -0.85
N ASN A 226 -8.93 11.16 -0.74
CA ASN A 226 -8.47 12.39 -0.11
C ASN A 226 -9.11 12.59 1.28
N ASP A 227 -9.26 11.50 2.03
CA ASP A 227 -9.95 11.46 3.32
C ASP A 227 -9.34 12.38 4.39
N TYR A 228 -8.03 12.61 4.32
CA TYR A 228 -7.30 13.55 5.16
C TYR A 228 -7.69 15.03 4.94
N GLU A 229 -8.34 15.36 3.81
CA GLU A 229 -8.86 16.69 3.48
C GLU A 229 -10.39 16.80 3.69
N GLN A 230 -11.09 15.71 4.01
CA GLN A 230 -12.54 15.71 4.08
C GLN A 230 -13.07 16.49 5.28
N THR A 231 -13.79 17.58 5.01
CA THR A 231 -14.40 18.43 6.03
C THR A 231 -15.83 18.02 6.36
N SER A 232 -16.47 17.18 5.55
CA SER A 232 -17.86 16.74 5.72
C SER A 232 -17.99 15.23 5.62
N PHE A 233 -18.48 14.60 6.69
CA PHE A 233 -18.82 13.17 6.72
C PHE A 233 -19.82 12.80 5.62
N GLN A 234 -20.87 13.61 5.43
CA GLN A 234 -21.92 13.32 4.44
C GLN A 234 -21.39 13.39 3.02
N LYS A 235 -20.53 14.37 2.72
CA LYS A 235 -19.88 14.47 1.42
C LYS A 235 -18.99 13.26 1.16
N TYR A 236 -18.14 12.90 2.13
CA TYR A 236 -17.25 11.75 1.96
C TYR A 236 -18.03 10.45 1.78
N LEU A 237 -19.07 10.21 2.59
CA LEU A 237 -19.96 9.06 2.43
C LEU A 237 -20.65 9.04 1.06
N HIS A 238 -21.13 10.19 0.60
CA HIS A 238 -21.76 10.33 -0.71
C HIS A 238 -20.76 9.99 -1.84
N ASP A 239 -19.57 10.59 -1.81
CA ASP A 239 -18.54 10.40 -2.83
C ASP A 239 -18.06 8.94 -2.88
N LEU A 240 -17.88 8.30 -1.72
CA LEU A 240 -17.48 6.90 -1.68
C LEU A 240 -18.57 5.94 -2.19
N LYS A 241 -19.84 6.34 -2.08
CA LYS A 241 -20.98 5.55 -2.52
C LYS A 241 -21.30 5.73 -4.01
N TYR A 242 -21.19 6.95 -4.52
CA TYR A 242 -21.68 7.30 -5.87
C TYR A 242 -20.59 7.77 -6.82
N GLY A 243 -19.39 8.04 -6.32
CA GLY A 243 -18.27 8.65 -7.01
C GLY A 243 -18.06 10.12 -6.60
N SER A 244 -16.81 10.57 -6.57
CA SER A 244 -16.49 11.99 -6.41
C SER A 244 -16.80 12.72 -7.73
N GLY A 245 -17.34 13.94 -7.70
CA GLY A 245 -17.71 14.67 -8.92
C GLY A 245 -16.53 14.98 -9.87
N LYS A 246 -16.82 15.71 -10.97
CA LYS A 246 -15.94 15.98 -12.13
C LYS A 246 -14.70 16.88 -11.89
N ASP A 247 -14.05 16.81 -10.74
CA ASP A 247 -12.75 17.48 -10.54
C ASP A 247 -11.60 16.55 -11.00
N ASN A 248 -10.36 17.06 -11.04
CA ASN A 248 -9.17 16.35 -11.55
C ASN A 248 -8.80 15.04 -10.79
N ASN A 249 -9.53 14.71 -9.71
CA ASN A 249 -9.40 13.50 -8.90
C ASN A 249 -10.75 12.73 -8.76
N ASP A 250 -11.62 12.81 -9.78
CA ASP A 250 -12.84 12.00 -9.88
C ASP A 250 -12.48 10.50 -9.77
N TYR A 251 -13.21 9.80 -8.92
CA TYR A 251 -13.12 8.36 -8.77
C TYR A 251 -14.52 7.76 -8.68
N LYS A 252 -14.60 6.50 -9.12
CA LYS A 252 -15.74 5.63 -8.87
C LYS A 252 -15.26 4.27 -8.40
N VAL A 253 -15.65 3.88 -7.20
CA VAL A 253 -15.35 2.55 -6.66
C VAL A 253 -16.01 1.51 -7.54
N THR A 254 -15.19 0.63 -8.12
CA THR A 254 -15.63 -0.44 -9.02
C THR A 254 -15.02 -1.80 -8.64
N ASN A 255 -15.37 -2.86 -9.34
CA ASN A 255 -14.78 -4.18 -9.15
C ASN A 255 -13.28 -4.12 -9.39
N GLY A 256 -12.52 -4.66 -8.43
CA GLY A 256 -11.08 -4.68 -8.42
C GLY A 256 -10.40 -3.38 -7.97
N SER A 257 -11.17 -2.37 -7.54
CA SER A 257 -10.61 -1.11 -7.06
C SER A 257 -9.68 -1.30 -5.87
N VAL A 258 -8.54 -0.62 -5.92
CA VAL A 258 -7.58 -0.41 -4.86
C VAL A 258 -7.82 0.99 -4.29
N ILE A 259 -8.48 1.02 -3.13
CA ILE A 259 -8.95 2.24 -2.49
C ILE A 259 -7.88 2.75 -1.53
N VAL A 260 -7.33 3.92 -1.83
CA VAL A 260 -6.34 4.65 -1.04
C VAL A 260 -7.05 5.55 -0.05
N MET A 261 -6.84 5.26 1.23
CA MET A 261 -7.29 6.01 2.40
C MET A 261 -6.11 6.17 3.35
N HIS A 262 -6.27 6.88 4.47
CA HIS A 262 -5.18 7.14 5.40
C HIS A 262 -5.53 6.67 6.81
N MET A 263 -4.50 6.34 7.58
CA MET A 263 -4.62 6.03 9.01
C MET A 263 -4.30 7.22 9.92
N LEU A 264 -4.15 8.42 9.34
CA LEU A 264 -3.83 9.67 10.03
C LEU A 264 -4.99 10.18 10.92
N GLU A 265 -4.65 11.06 11.87
CA GLU A 265 -5.64 11.69 12.77
C GLU A 265 -6.63 12.60 12.02
N ASN A 266 -6.17 13.31 11.00
CA ASN A 266 -7.00 14.20 10.18
C ASN A 266 -7.91 13.45 9.20
N ALA A 267 -7.68 12.16 8.93
CA ALA A 267 -8.59 11.26 8.23
C ALA A 267 -9.77 10.80 9.14
N LYS A 268 -10.33 11.74 9.90
CA LYS A 268 -11.22 11.52 11.06
C LYS A 268 -12.52 10.77 10.73
N TYR A 269 -12.96 10.78 9.47
CA TYR A 269 -14.22 10.16 9.04
C TYR A 269 -14.05 8.76 8.44
N THR A 270 -12.82 8.32 8.14
CA THR A 270 -12.57 7.09 7.37
C THR A 270 -13.16 5.85 8.02
N ALA A 271 -12.92 5.64 9.32
CA ALA A 271 -13.49 4.50 10.03
C ALA A 271 -15.04 4.52 10.01
N GLN A 272 -15.66 5.68 10.24
CA GLN A 272 -17.12 5.82 10.30
C GLN A 272 -17.77 5.56 8.93
N VAL A 273 -17.18 6.11 7.87
CA VAL A 273 -17.65 5.90 6.49
C VAL A 273 -17.52 4.42 6.10
N LEU A 274 -16.40 3.77 6.45
CA LEU A 274 -16.21 2.34 6.19
C LEU A 274 -17.21 1.46 6.95
N ASP A 275 -17.60 1.83 8.18
CA ASP A 275 -18.58 1.07 8.96
C ASP A 275 -19.94 1.00 8.26
N ILE A 276 -20.28 2.02 7.45
CA ILE A 276 -21.48 2.07 6.61
C ILE A 276 -21.25 1.39 5.26
N MET A 277 -20.12 1.67 4.61
CA MET A 277 -19.90 1.27 3.21
C MET A 277 -19.54 -0.21 3.05
N ILE A 278 -18.86 -0.83 4.02
CA ILE A 278 -18.52 -2.25 3.93
C ILE A 278 -19.77 -3.14 3.79
N PRO A 279 -20.84 -2.98 4.61
CA PRO A 279 -22.10 -3.68 4.40
C PRO A 279 -22.75 -3.41 3.04
N VAL A 280 -22.69 -2.16 2.55
CA VAL A 280 -23.25 -1.78 1.24
C VAL A 280 -22.54 -2.53 0.12
N TRP A 281 -21.21 -2.56 0.13
CA TRP A 281 -20.43 -3.28 -0.86
C TRP A 281 -20.66 -4.80 -0.77
N LYS A 282 -20.74 -5.37 0.44
CA LYS A 282 -21.01 -6.81 0.62
C LYS A 282 -22.40 -7.26 0.15
N LYS A 283 -23.44 -6.44 0.34
CA LYS A 283 -24.82 -6.78 -0.06
C LYS A 283 -25.07 -6.60 -1.56
N GLY A 284 -24.18 -5.93 -2.29
CA GLY A 284 -24.21 -5.81 -3.74
C GLY A 284 -25.39 -5.02 -4.34
N ALA A 285 -26.25 -4.39 -3.53
CA ALA A 285 -27.55 -3.93 -3.99
C ALA A 285 -27.58 -2.54 -4.66
N THR A 286 -26.56 -1.67 -4.50
CA THR A 286 -26.64 -0.29 -5.06
C THR A 286 -25.39 0.30 -5.68
N ALA A 287 -24.22 -0.36 -5.67
CA ALA A 287 -23.04 0.15 -6.39
C ALA A 287 -22.22 -0.90 -7.13
N LEU A 288 -22.20 -2.15 -6.65
CA LEU A 288 -21.41 -3.24 -7.24
C LEU A 288 -22.12 -4.59 -7.09
N PRO A 289 -22.84 -5.07 -8.12
CA PRO A 289 -23.53 -6.35 -8.05
C PRO A 289 -22.54 -7.51 -7.76
N GLY A 290 -22.67 -8.12 -6.58
CA GLY A 290 -22.14 -9.44 -6.22
C GLY A 290 -20.71 -9.53 -5.66
N LEU A 291 -20.28 -8.59 -4.83
CA LEU A 291 -19.01 -8.69 -4.08
C LEU A 291 -18.94 -10.00 -3.27
N THR A 292 -17.94 -10.83 -3.54
CA THR A 292 -17.74 -12.11 -2.80
C THR A 292 -16.68 -12.00 -1.72
N SER A 293 -15.79 -11.00 -1.76
CA SER A 293 -14.74 -10.80 -0.75
C SER A 293 -14.14 -9.40 -0.76
N ILE A 294 -13.48 -9.02 0.35
CA ILE A 294 -12.47 -7.94 0.37
C ILE A 294 -11.10 -8.62 0.43
N GLY A 295 -10.25 -8.26 -0.52
CA GLY A 295 -9.01 -8.95 -0.82
C GLY A 295 -7.81 -8.35 -0.11
N ARG A 296 -6.77 -9.18 0.04
CA ARG A 296 -5.40 -8.75 0.30
C ARG A 296 -4.74 -8.50 -1.05
N LEU A 297 -3.82 -7.54 -1.17
CA LEU A 297 -3.10 -7.35 -2.43
C LEU A 297 -2.27 -8.62 -2.67
N ILE A 298 -2.71 -9.45 -3.61
CA ILE A 298 -1.94 -10.58 -4.10
C ILE A 298 -1.88 -10.35 -5.60
N PRO A 299 -0.79 -9.81 -6.15
CA PRO A 299 -0.76 -9.52 -7.57
C PRO A 299 -0.50 -10.80 -8.39
N GLY A 300 -1.20 -10.95 -9.52
CA GLY A 300 -0.93 -12.01 -10.51
C GLY A 300 -1.65 -13.36 -10.31
N LYS A 301 -1.29 -14.35 -11.15
CA LYS A 301 -1.96 -15.66 -11.36
C LYS A 301 -2.31 -16.46 -10.08
N GLU A 302 -1.75 -16.09 -8.93
CA GLU A 302 -2.08 -16.68 -7.62
C GLU A 302 -3.48 -16.32 -7.11
N GLN A 303 -4.10 -15.22 -7.54
CA GLN A 303 -5.51 -14.91 -7.22
C GLN A 303 -6.47 -16.02 -7.68
N LYS A 304 -6.25 -16.59 -8.88
CA LYS A 304 -7.09 -17.67 -9.43
C LYS A 304 -7.04 -18.94 -8.57
N LYS A 305 -5.95 -19.18 -7.83
CA LYS A 305 -5.83 -20.31 -6.90
C LYS A 305 -6.37 -20.00 -5.51
N ALA A 306 -6.26 -18.76 -5.04
CA ALA A 306 -6.73 -18.35 -3.72
C ALA A 306 -8.26 -18.22 -3.63
N ILE A 307 -8.92 -17.77 -4.70
CA ILE A 307 -10.38 -17.64 -4.76
C ILE A 307 -11.07 -19.01 -4.95
N LYS A 308 -10.43 -19.97 -5.62
CA LYS A 308 -10.97 -21.34 -5.81
C LYS A 308 -10.85 -22.25 -4.56
N LYS A 309 -10.22 -21.79 -3.48
CA LYS A 309 -9.97 -22.57 -2.25
C LYS A 309 -10.75 -22.06 -1.03
N ARG A 310 -11.75 -21.20 -1.22
CA ARG A 310 -12.66 -20.74 -0.17
C ARG A 310 -14.10 -21.07 -0.53
#